data_AF-A0A6G0Z291-F1
#
_entry.id   AF-A0A6G0Z291-F1
#
_cell.length_a   1.000
_cell.length_b   1.000
_cell.length_c   1.000
_cell.angle_alpha   90.00
_cell.angle_beta   90.00
_cell.angle_gamma   90.00
#
_symmetry.space_group_name_H-M   'P 1'
#
loop_
_entity.id
_entity.type
_entity.pdbx_description
1 polymer ?
#
loop_
_entity_poly.entity_id
_entity_poly.type
_entity_poly.pdbx_seq_one_letter_code
_entity_poly.pdbx_strand_id
1 'polypeptide(L)' 'MASSVAISSIIFLTCLACYYNSLYCDFVFDDISAIKDNRDLKPQTPVWNIFYNDFWGTPMHKVES' A
#
# COMPACT_ATOMS: atom_id res chain seq x y z
N MET A 1 -38.06 -7.33 4.36
CA MET A 1 -37.59 -6.43 3.28
C MET A 1 -37.12 -5.07 3.82
N ALA A 2 -37.94 -4.32 4.58
CA ALA A 2 -37.49 -3.05 5.19
C ALA A 2 -36.34 -3.22 6.21
N SER A 3 -36.41 -4.22 7.09
CA SER A 3 -35.37 -4.47 8.11
C SER A 3 -34.03 -4.90 7.52
N SER A 4 -34.04 -5.70 6.44
CA SER A 4 -32.81 -6.11 5.75
C SER A 4 -32.12 -4.92 5.08
N VAL A 5 -32.89 -4.03 4.43
CA VAL A 5 -32.36 -2.81 3.83
C VAL A 5 -31.79 -1.88 4.91
N ALA A 6 -32.46 -1.72 6.04
CA ALA A 6 -31.95 -0.91 7.15
C ALA A 6 -30.61 -1.44 7.69
N ILE A 7 -30.50 -2.76 7.91
CA ILE A 7 -29.24 -3.38 8.36
C ILE A 7 -28.13 -3.20 7.32
N SER A 8 -28.40 -3.46 6.04
CA SER A 8 -27.41 -3.27 4.97
C SER A 8 -26.94 -1.83 4.87
N SER A 9 -27.84 -0.84 5.00
CA SER A 9 -27.48 0.57 5.01
C SER A 9 -26.59 0.94 6.19
N ILE A 10 -26.88 0.41 7.39
CA ILE A 10 -26.04 0.65 8.58
C ILE A 10 -24.63 0.09 8.37
N ILE A 11 -24.51 -1.13 7.86
CA ILE A 11 -23.20 -1.74 7.56
C ILE A 11 -22.45 -0.91 6.53
N PHE A 12 -23.10 -0.55 5.42
CA PHE A 12 -22.50 0.23 4.35
C PHE A 12 -21.97 1.58 4.86
N LEU A 13 -22.78 2.32 5.62
CA LEU A 13 -22.38 3.60 6.20
C LEU A 13 -21.24 3.46 7.21
N THR A 14 -21.23 2.38 7.99
CA THR A 14 -20.14 2.09 8.93
C THR A 14 -18.84 1.81 8.19
N CYS A 15 -18.87 0.97 7.15
CA CYS A 15 -17.71 0.71 6.30
C CYS A 15 -17.18 1.98 5.66
N LEU A 16 -18.06 2.84 5.12
CA LEU A 16 -17.65 4.14 4.55
C LEU A 16 -16.99 5.04 5.59
N ALA A 17 -17.55 5.14 6.80
CA ALA A 17 -16.99 5.97 7.87
C ALA A 17 -15.61 5.46 8.33
N CYS A 18 -15.44 4.14 8.48
CA CYS A 18 -14.15 3.54 8.79
C CYS A 18 -13.13 3.77 7.67
N TYR A 19 -13.53 3.56 6.41
CA TYR A 19 -12.66 3.76 5.25
C TYR A 19 -12.26 5.22 5.08
N TYR A 20 -13.16 6.17 5.33
CA TYR A 20 -12.89 7.60 5.26
C TYR A 20 -11.70 8.02 6.14
N ASN A 21 -11.57 7.44 7.34
CA ASN A 21 -10.42 7.69 8.21
C ASN A 21 -9.09 7.22 7.60
N SER A 22 -9.11 6.25 6.70
CA SER A 22 -7.90 5.77 6.01
C SER A 22 -7.48 6.64 4.81
N LEU A 23 -8.37 7.48 4.28
CA LEU A 23 -8.08 8.31 3.09
C LEU A 23 -7.02 9.39 3.35
N TYR A 24 -6.84 9.77 4.61
CA TYR A 24 -5.86 10.77 5.04
C TYR A 24 -4.72 10.16 5.87
N CYS A 25 -4.53 8.85 5.80
CA CYS A 25 -3.39 8.21 6.45
C CYS A 25 -2.10 8.51 5.69
N ASP A 26 -1.03 8.70 6.45
CA ASP A 26 0.33 8.74 5.92
C ASP A 26 0.84 7.32 5.62
N PHE A 27 1.95 7.26 4.88
CA PHE A 27 2.64 6.01 4.59
C PHE A 27 2.98 5.25 5.88
N VAL A 28 2.60 3.97 5.93
CA VAL A 28 2.97 3.06 7.01
C VAL A 28 4.42 2.60 6.79
N PHE A 29 5.04 2.00 7.81
CA PHE A 29 6.45 1.59 7.82
C PHE A 29 6.93 0.93 6.52
N ASP A 30 6.18 -0.06 6.04
CA ASP A 30 6.46 -0.77 4.81
C ASP A 30 6.33 0.15 3.58
N ASP A 31 5.25 0.90 3.47
CA ASP A 31 5.02 1.79 2.32
C ASP A 31 6.14 2.82 2.14
N ILE A 32 6.72 3.33 3.24
CA ILE A 32 7.87 4.26 3.18
C ILE A 32 9.04 3.59 2.47
N SER A 33 9.41 2.38 2.88
CA SER A 33 10.53 1.64 2.31
C SER A 33 10.29 1.30 0.83
N ALA A 34 9.08 0.87 0.48
CA ALA A 34 8.75 0.47 -0.90
C ALA A 34 8.54 1.64 -1.86
N ILE A 35 8.03 2.78 -1.41
CA ILE A 35 7.60 3.88 -2.29
C ILE A 35 8.53 5.07 -2.17
N LYS A 36 8.81 5.54 -0.95
CA LYS A 36 9.64 6.74 -0.75
C LYS A 36 11.12 6.43 -0.92
N ASP A 37 11.59 5.33 -0.34
CA ASP A 37 13.01 5.04 -0.21
C ASP A 37 13.55 4.07 -1.26
N ASN A 38 12.67 3.34 -1.94
CA ASN A 38 13.05 2.45 -3.03
C ASN A 38 13.77 3.24 -4.14
N ARG A 39 15.04 2.88 -4.33
CA ARG A 39 15.95 3.56 -5.26
C ARG A 39 15.58 3.29 -6.72
N ASP A 40 14.90 2.18 -6.99
CA ASP A 40 14.49 1.80 -8.34
C ASP A 40 13.39 2.71 -8.88
N LEU A 41 12.68 3.43 -7.99
CA LEU A 41 11.66 4.40 -8.35
C LEU A 41 12.22 5.81 -8.63
N LYS A 42 13.54 6.01 -8.51
CA LYS A 42 14.18 7.32 -8.76
C LYS A 42 14.45 7.52 -10.26
N PRO A 43 14.23 8.72 -10.82
CA PRO A 43 14.45 8.99 -12.25
C PRO A 43 15.87 8.72 -12.74
N GLN A 44 16.87 8.81 -11.86
CA GLN A 44 18.28 8.57 -12.18
C GLN A 44 18.63 7.08 -12.24
N THR A 45 17.75 6.21 -11.74
CA THR A 45 17.99 4.77 -11.68
C THR A 45 17.43 4.10 -12.94
N PRO A 46 18.16 3.17 -13.57
CA PRO A 46 17.64 2.41 -14.70
C PRO A 46 16.40 1.59 -14.29
N VAL A 47 15.31 1.75 -15.03
CA VAL A 47 14.03 1.04 -14.78
C VAL A 47 14.20 -0.48 -14.74
N TRP A 48 15.20 -1.01 -15.46
CA TRP A 48 15.50 -2.45 -15.46
C TRP A 48 15.86 -3.01 -14.08
N ASN A 49 16.32 -2.19 -13.13
CA ASN A 49 16.64 -2.63 -11.78
C ASN A 49 15.44 -3.25 -11.05
N ILE A 50 14.21 -2.86 -11.40
CA ILE A 50 12.97 -3.42 -10.84
C ILE A 50 12.87 -4.94 -11.09
N PHE A 51 13.52 -5.47 -12.13
CA PHE A 51 13.54 -6.90 -12.42
C PHE A 51 14.64 -7.67 -11.68
N TYR A 52 15.60 -6.98 -11.06
CA TYR A 52 16.74 -7.58 -10.35
C TYR A 52 16.68 -7.42 -8.83
N ASN A 53 15.89 -6.45 -8.36
CA ASN A 53 15.72 -6.13 -6.95
C ASN A 53 14.32 -6.56 -6.46
N ASP A 54 14.20 -6.82 -5.16
CA ASP A 54 12.94 -7.13 -4.50
C ASP A 54 12.02 -5.90 -4.38
N PHE A 55 10.89 -6.11 -3.70
CA PHE A 55 9.87 -5.07 -3.49
C PHE A 55 10.42 -3.79 -2.81
N TRP A 56 11.49 -3.91 -2.01
CA TRP A 56 12.11 -2.82 -1.27
C TRP A 56 13.27 -2.15 -2.04
N GLY A 57 13.60 -2.64 -3.23
CA GLY A 57 14.76 -2.18 -4.00
C GLY A 57 16.08 -2.79 -3.53
N THR A 58 16.03 -3.93 -2.83
CA THR A 58 17.21 -4.69 -2.40
C THR A 58 17.54 -5.75 -3.45
N PRO A 59 18.81 -5.91 -3.87
CA PRO A 59 19.16 -6.92 -4.86
C PRO A 59 18.82 -8.34 -4.37
N MET A 60 17.99 -9.08 -5.12
CA MET A 60 17.51 -10.39 -4.69
C MET A 60 18.63 -11.43 -4.51
N HIS A 61 19.78 -11.20 -5.14
CA HIS A 61 20.96 -12.06 -5.00
C HIS A 61 21.72 -11.83 -3.69
N LYS A 62 21.47 -10.72 -2.99
CA LYS A 62 21.93 -10.54 -1.61
C LYS A 62 20.93 -11.26 -0.72
N VAL A 63 21.22 -12.52 -0.40
CA VAL A 63 20.59 -13.17 0.74
C VAL A 63 21.08 -12.42 1.98
N GLU A 64 20.21 -11.67 2.66
CA GLU A 64 20.49 -11.23 4.02
C GLU A 64 20.56 -12.48 4.90
N SER A 65 21.79 -12.84 5.29
CA SER A 65 22.08 -13.87 6.29
C SER A 65 21.86 -13.35 7.70
#